data_AF-A0A7W7Y2B3-F1
#
_entry.id   AF-A0A7W7Y2B3-F1
#
_cell.length_a   1.000
_cell.length_b   1.000
_cell.length_c   1.000
_cell.angle_alpha   90.00
_cell.angle_beta   90.00
_cell.angle_gamma   90.00
#
_symmetry.space_group_name_H-M   'P 1'
#
loop_
_entity.id
_entity.type
_entity.pdbx_description
1 polymer ?
#
loop_
_entity_poly.entity_id
_entity_poly.type
_entity_poly.pdbx_seq_one_letter_code
_entity_poly.pdbx_strand_id
1 'polypeptide(L)'
;MKPLSTYYRLNSDNIISEVSDTWDRFACENDGDPGAIQSSVLHKSIFDAIQGDETRLFVDILLTHARTLQKRLVRPYRCDTPLLRRYMAMELVPEKDGHILVQHHLLKFHNQQAPTITCQPTAMKNLLKRCSICARIRVNDQWQEPSELAPPLTDITVFYGICPDCKS
;
A
#
# COMPACT_ATOMS: atom_id res chain seq x y z
N MET A 1 -10.24 2.95 -22.40
CA MET A 1 -8.83 2.83 -21.96
C MET A 1 -8.77 1.70 -20.94
N LYS A 2 -7.97 0.64 -21.17
CA LYS A 2 -7.78 -0.41 -20.16
C LYS A 2 -6.98 0.21 -18.99
N PRO A 3 -7.34 -0.05 -17.73
CA PRO A 3 -6.54 0.44 -16.61
C PRO A 3 -5.12 -0.12 -16.71
N LEU A 4 -4.13 0.74 -16.47
CA LEU A 4 -2.72 0.32 -16.38
C LEU A 4 -2.61 -0.68 -15.24
N SER A 5 -2.24 -1.92 -15.57
CA SER A 5 -1.92 -2.93 -14.56
C SER A 5 -0.44 -2.77 -14.23
N THR A 6 -0.13 -2.41 -12.99
CA THR A 6 1.26 -2.42 -12.51
C THR A 6 1.55 -3.74 -11.81
N TYR A 7 2.78 -4.22 -11.96
CA TYR A 7 3.25 -5.39 -11.24
C TYR A 7 4.73 -5.25 -10.92
N TYR A 8 5.17 -6.06 -9.96
CA TYR A 8 6.58 -6.32 -9.71
C TYR A 8 6.77 -7.79 -9.36
N ARG A 9 7.99 -8.31 -9.57
CA ARG A 9 8.38 -9.64 -9.13
C ARG A 9 9.30 -9.56 -7.94
N LEU A 10 9.09 -10.46 -6.99
CA LEU A 10 9.95 -10.68 -5.84
C LEU A 10 10.67 -12.01 -5.99
N ASN A 11 11.96 -12.04 -5.67
CA ASN A 11 12.68 -13.29 -5.51
C ASN A 11 12.39 -13.94 -4.14
N SER A 12 13.05 -15.06 -3.84
CA SER A 12 12.91 -15.78 -2.55
C SER A 12 13.23 -14.92 -1.32
N ASP A 13 14.08 -13.90 -1.48
CA ASP A 13 14.54 -13.01 -0.41
C ASP A 13 13.72 -11.70 -0.33
N ASN A 14 12.57 -11.64 -1.01
CA ASN A 14 11.71 -10.45 -1.08
C ASN A 14 12.38 -9.22 -1.72
N ILE A 15 13.37 -9.45 -2.58
CA ILE A 15 14.01 -8.41 -3.39
C ILE A 15 13.25 -8.24 -4.70
N ILE A 16 12.99 -6.99 -5.08
CA ILE A 16 12.33 -6.64 -6.34
C ILE A 16 13.28 -6.97 -7.49
N SER A 17 12.96 -7.99 -8.27
CA SER A 17 13.76 -8.45 -9.42
C SER A 17 13.29 -7.88 -10.75
N GLU A 18 12.03 -7.46 -10.84
CA GLU A 18 11.42 -6.93 -12.05
C GLU A 18 10.23 -6.02 -11.70
N VAL A 19 9.94 -5.05 -12.56
CA VAL A 19 8.71 -4.25 -12.53
C VAL A 19 8.11 -4.18 -13.94
N SER A 20 6.81 -3.90 -14.05
CA SER A 20 6.15 -3.71 -15.34
C SER A 20 6.74 -2.54 -16.14
N ASP A 21 6.78 -2.61 -17.46
CA ASP A 21 7.20 -1.50 -18.34
C ASP A 21 6.43 -0.18 -18.10
N THR A 22 5.22 -0.29 -17.54
CA THR A 22 4.36 0.85 -17.25
C THR A 22 4.58 1.46 -15.87
N TRP A 23 5.55 0.95 -15.10
CA TRP A 23 5.77 1.30 -13.69
C TRP A 23 6.03 2.80 -13.50
N ASP A 24 7.05 3.35 -14.18
CA ASP A 24 7.44 4.76 -14.04
C ASP A 24 6.32 5.71 -14.46
N ARG A 25 5.64 5.39 -15.58
CA ARG A 25 4.49 6.17 -16.03
C ARG A 25 3.39 6.17 -14.97
N PHE A 26 3.07 5.02 -14.39
CA PHE A 26 2.07 4.93 -13.34
C PHE A 26 2.49 5.72 -12.09
N ALA A 27 3.74 5.63 -11.66
CA ALA A 27 4.25 6.40 -10.52
C ALA A 27 4.10 7.91 -10.77
N CYS A 28 4.52 8.40 -11.94
CA CYS A 28 4.39 9.81 -12.31
C CYS A 28 2.93 10.28 -12.40
N GLU A 29 2.03 9.49 -13.00
CA GLU A 29 0.59 9.84 -13.13
C GLU A 29 -0.17 9.84 -11.79
N ASN A 30 0.41 9.28 -10.72
CA ASN A 30 -0.26 9.10 -9.43
C ASN A 30 0.47 9.80 -8.28
N ASP A 31 1.23 10.86 -8.58
CA ASP A 31 1.98 11.66 -7.60
C ASP A 31 2.89 10.80 -6.70
N GLY A 32 3.49 9.77 -7.28
CA GLY A 32 4.45 8.90 -6.60
C GLY A 32 5.69 9.66 -6.15
N ASP A 33 6.29 9.23 -5.05
CA ASP A 33 7.58 9.75 -4.60
C ASP A 33 8.64 9.58 -5.70
N PRO A 34 9.56 10.54 -5.93
CA PRO A 34 10.63 10.38 -6.91
C PRO A 34 11.47 9.10 -6.72
N GLY A 35 11.57 8.58 -5.49
CA GLY A 35 12.22 7.31 -5.17
C GLY A 35 11.39 6.06 -5.51
N ALA A 36 10.16 6.21 -6.02
CA ALA A 36 9.28 5.11 -6.41
C ALA A 36 9.41 4.71 -7.90
N ILE A 37 10.36 5.29 -8.64
CA ILE A 37 10.65 4.90 -10.03
C ILE A 37 11.47 3.60 -10.10
N GLN A 38 11.42 2.92 -11.24
CA GLN A 38 12.06 1.63 -11.51
C GLN A 38 13.53 1.61 -11.10
N SER A 39 14.30 2.63 -11.49
CA SER A 39 15.73 2.72 -11.21
C SER A 39 16.06 2.84 -9.72
N SER A 40 15.09 3.24 -8.88
CA SER A 40 15.25 3.38 -7.44
C SER A 40 14.74 2.17 -6.65
N VAL A 41 13.81 1.39 -7.22
CA VAL A 41 13.17 0.25 -6.53
C VAL A 41 13.75 -1.11 -6.92
N LEU A 42 14.34 -1.25 -8.12
CA LEU A 42 14.95 -2.52 -8.53
C LEU A 42 16.11 -2.90 -7.60
N HIS A 43 16.20 -4.20 -7.32
CA HIS A 43 17.20 -4.80 -6.42
C HIS A 43 17.13 -4.32 -4.96
N LYS A 44 16.00 -3.69 -4.56
CA LYS A 44 15.71 -3.34 -3.17
C LYS A 44 14.77 -4.34 -2.53
N SER A 45 14.80 -4.40 -1.20
CA SER A 45 13.81 -5.15 -0.45
C SER A 45 12.46 -4.44 -0.58
N ILE A 46 11.38 -5.21 -0.79
CA ILE A 46 10.03 -4.64 -0.78
C ILE A 46 9.71 -3.93 0.55
N PHE A 47 10.34 -4.37 1.65
CA PHE A 47 10.13 -3.77 2.97
C PHE A 47 10.76 -2.39 3.14
N ASP A 48 11.71 -2.01 2.26
CA ASP A 48 12.25 -0.65 2.21
C ASP A 48 11.19 0.35 1.75
N ALA A 49 10.26 -0.09 0.89
CA ALA A 49 9.15 0.72 0.39
C ALA A 49 7.92 0.73 1.32
N ILE A 50 7.88 -0.15 2.33
CA ILE A 50 6.74 -0.27 3.25
C ILE A 50 7.09 0.40 4.58
N GLN A 51 6.27 1.38 4.97
CA GLN A 51 6.38 2.06 6.25
C GLN A 51 5.46 1.42 7.31
N GLY A 52 5.95 1.36 8.55
CA GLY A 52 5.24 0.80 9.71
C GLY A 52 5.44 -0.70 9.89
N ASP A 53 5.89 -1.11 11.08
CA ASP A 53 6.27 -2.50 11.37
C ASP A 53 5.09 -3.47 11.28
N GLU A 54 3.89 -3.05 11.71
CA GLU A 54 2.69 -3.88 11.57
C GLU A 54 2.34 -4.14 10.10
N THR A 55 2.56 -3.14 9.22
CA THR A 55 2.29 -3.29 7.79
C THR A 55 3.34 -4.17 7.13
N ARG A 56 4.62 -4.03 7.51
CA ARG A 56 5.69 -4.94 7.06
C ARG A 56 5.40 -6.38 7.45
N LEU A 57 5.07 -6.63 8.72
CA LEU A 57 4.71 -7.97 9.22
C LEU A 57 3.50 -8.53 8.48
N PHE A 58 2.47 -7.71 8.26
CA PHE A 58 1.29 -8.13 7.52
C PHE A 58 1.62 -8.55 6.08
N VAL A 59 2.44 -7.77 5.38
CA VAL A 59 2.88 -8.11 4.01
C VAL A 59 3.75 -9.37 4.01
N ASP A 60 4.67 -9.52 4.97
CA ASP A 60 5.50 -10.71 5.10
C ASP A 60 4.68 -11.99 5.29
N ILE A 61 3.64 -11.93 6.12
CA ILE A 61 2.68 -13.04 6.30
C ILE A 61 1.98 -13.38 4.98
N LEU A 62 1.54 -12.38 4.21
CA LEU A 62 0.89 -12.63 2.91
C LEU A 62 1.85 -13.30 1.91
N LEU A 63 3.09 -12.81 1.83
CA LEU A 63 4.12 -13.37 0.93
C LEU A 63 4.47 -14.80 1.34
N THR A 64 4.68 -15.03 2.63
CA THR A 64 4.94 -16.36 3.20
C THR A 64 3.79 -17.31 2.91
N HIS A 65 2.54 -16.88 3.15
CA HIS A 65 1.36 -17.69 2.91
C HIS A 65 1.20 -18.08 1.43
N ALA A 66 1.42 -17.14 0.50
CA ALA A 66 1.39 -17.41 -0.94
C ALA A 66 2.44 -18.47 -1.33
N ARG A 67 3.68 -18.35 -0.83
CA ARG A 67 4.77 -19.31 -1.08
C ARG A 67 4.47 -20.68 -0.46
N THR A 68 4.08 -20.73 0.81
CA THR A 68 3.87 -22.00 1.51
C THR A 68 2.71 -22.79 0.91
N LEU A 69 1.60 -22.13 0.59
CA LEU A 69 0.43 -22.82 0.03
C LEU A 69 0.51 -23.03 -1.48
N GLN A 70 1.44 -22.36 -2.18
CA GLN A 70 1.49 -22.33 -3.64
C GLN A 70 0.12 -21.98 -4.26
N LYS A 71 -0.58 -21.06 -3.60
CA LYS A 71 -1.90 -20.59 -4.04
C LYS A 71 -1.87 -19.09 -4.25
N ARG A 72 -2.53 -18.66 -5.32
CA ARG A 72 -2.83 -17.25 -5.57
C ARG A 72 -3.61 -16.68 -4.39
N LEU A 73 -3.16 -15.55 -3.86
CA LEU A 73 -3.87 -14.77 -2.85
C LEU A 73 -4.29 -13.42 -3.44
N VAL A 74 -5.46 -12.94 -3.02
CA VAL A 74 -5.96 -11.61 -3.41
C VAL A 74 -6.34 -10.85 -2.14
N ARG A 75 -5.78 -9.65 -1.96
CA ARG A 75 -6.10 -8.75 -0.85
C ARG A 75 -6.64 -7.42 -1.38
N PRO A 76 -7.90 -7.07 -1.10
CA PRO A 76 -8.41 -5.74 -1.39
C PRO A 76 -7.81 -4.70 -0.44
N TYR A 77 -7.55 -3.50 -0.93
CA TYR A 77 -7.04 -2.37 -0.15
C TYR A 77 -7.43 -1.03 -0.78
N ARG A 78 -7.10 0.07 -0.10
CA ARG A 78 -7.28 1.45 -0.57
C ARG A 78 -5.94 2.13 -0.81
N CYS A 79 -5.87 2.92 -1.89
CA CYS A 79 -4.71 3.74 -2.24
C CYS A 79 -5.16 5.17 -2.50
N ASP A 80 -5.62 5.85 -1.47
CA ASP A 80 -6.30 7.13 -1.65
C ASP A 80 -5.34 8.30 -1.87
N THR A 81 -5.81 9.28 -2.64
CA THR A 81 -5.30 10.66 -2.64
C THR A 81 -6.32 11.58 -1.96
N PRO A 82 -5.97 12.85 -1.64
CA PRO A 82 -6.93 13.80 -1.09
C PRO A 82 -8.18 13.99 -1.94
N LEU A 83 -8.06 13.80 -3.27
CA LEU A 83 -9.13 14.02 -4.23
C LEU A 83 -9.79 12.71 -4.72
N LEU A 84 -9.15 11.55 -4.52
CA LEU A 84 -9.62 10.27 -5.04
C LEU A 84 -9.57 9.18 -3.97
N ARG A 85 -10.71 8.50 -3.78
CA ARG A 85 -10.77 7.23 -3.07
C ARG A 85 -10.60 6.10 -4.08
N ARG A 86 -9.54 5.30 -3.97
CA ARG A 86 -9.25 4.20 -4.91
C ARG A 86 -9.33 2.87 -4.20
N TYR A 87 -10.22 2.00 -4.66
CA TYR A 87 -10.32 0.61 -4.22
C TYR A 87 -9.51 -0.25 -5.18
N MET A 88 -8.55 -0.99 -4.65
CA MET A 88 -7.61 -1.79 -5.41
C MET A 88 -7.59 -3.23 -4.90
N ALA A 89 -7.10 -4.14 -5.74
CA ALA A 89 -6.73 -5.50 -5.35
C ALA A 89 -5.23 -5.68 -5.55
N MET A 90 -4.57 -6.21 -4.53
CA MET A 90 -3.21 -6.74 -4.61
C MET A 90 -3.32 -8.25 -4.76
N GLU A 91 -2.74 -8.78 -5.83
CA GLU A 91 -2.71 -10.20 -6.14
C GLU A 91 -1.29 -10.72 -6.00
N LEU A 92 -1.13 -11.82 -5.26
CA LEU A 92 0.14 -12.51 -5.06
C LEU A 92 0.05 -13.85 -5.77
N VAL A 93 0.80 -14.01 -6.85
CA VAL A 93 0.87 -15.25 -7.63
C VAL A 93 2.22 -15.92 -7.33
N PRO A 94 2.25 -17.05 -6.60
CA PRO A 94 3.51 -17.77 -6.38
C PRO A 94 4.03 -18.32 -7.71
N GLU A 95 5.32 -18.16 -7.92
CA GLU A 95 6.07 -18.65 -9.08
C GLU A 95 7.13 -19.68 -8.60
N LYS A 96 7.91 -20.23 -9.54
CA LYS A 96 8.97 -21.21 -9.24
C LYS A 96 10.07 -20.59 -8.35
N ASP A 97 10.82 -21.45 -7.67
CA ASP A 97 12.00 -21.07 -6.87
C ASP A 97 11.72 -20.02 -5.79
N GLY A 98 10.48 -19.99 -5.27
CA GLY A 98 10.08 -19.05 -4.23
C GLY A 98 9.84 -17.62 -4.72
N HIS A 99 9.78 -17.39 -6.03
CA HIS A 99 9.41 -16.09 -6.58
C HIS A 99 7.91 -15.82 -6.37
N ILE A 100 7.55 -14.54 -6.37
CA ILE A 100 6.15 -14.10 -6.34
C ILE A 100 5.98 -12.97 -7.35
N LEU A 101 5.00 -13.10 -8.24
CA LEU A 101 4.47 -11.99 -9.01
C LEU A 101 3.42 -11.26 -8.18
N VAL A 102 3.65 -9.99 -7.91
CA VAL A 102 2.69 -9.11 -7.22
C VAL A 102 2.05 -8.17 -8.23
N GLN A 103 0.74 -8.25 -8.37
CA GLN A 103 -0.02 -7.43 -9.33
C GLN A 103 -1.00 -6.52 -8.61
N HIS A 104 -1.17 -5.31 -9.13
CA HIS A 104 -2.09 -4.33 -8.60
C HIS A 104 -3.15 -3.97 -9.63
N HIS A 105 -4.41 -4.06 -9.22
CA HIS A 105 -5.55 -3.79 -10.08
C HIS A 105 -6.47 -2.75 -9.45
N LEU A 106 -6.82 -1.72 -10.22
CA LEU A 106 -7.87 -0.79 -9.84
C LEU A 106 -9.24 -1.48 -9.98
N LEU A 107 -10.00 -1.54 -8.90
CA LEU A 107 -11.35 -2.13 -8.88
C LEU A 107 -12.41 -1.07 -9.16
N LYS A 108 -12.31 0.08 -8.47
CA LYS A 108 -13.19 1.24 -8.63
C LYS A 108 -12.56 2.46 -7.97
N PHE A 109 -13.00 3.65 -8.36
CA PHE A 109 -12.63 4.89 -7.71
C PHE A 109 -13.81 5.85 -7.63
N HIS A 110 -13.74 6.77 -6.66
CA HIS A 110 -14.71 7.84 -6.48
C HIS A 110 -13.97 9.14 -6.14
N ASN A 111 -14.50 10.27 -6.59
CA ASN A 111 -14.03 11.57 -6.13
C ASN A 111 -14.35 11.72 -4.63
N GLN A 112 -13.44 12.36 -3.90
CA GLN A 112 -13.64 12.72 -2.50
C GLN A 112 -12.96 14.05 -2.21
N GLN A 113 -13.24 14.63 -1.04
CA GLN A 113 -12.42 15.69 -0.45
C GLN A 113 -11.97 15.18 0.92
N ALA A 114 -10.68 14.87 1.03
CA ALA A 114 -10.06 14.43 2.27
C ALA A 114 -8.86 15.32 2.60
N PRO A 115 -8.44 15.37 3.87
CA PRO A 115 -7.19 16.02 4.27
C PRO A 115 -5.98 15.43 3.54
N THR A 116 -4.95 16.24 3.33
CA THR A 116 -3.64 15.73 2.93
C THR A 116 -3.07 14.90 4.07
N ILE A 117 -2.52 13.73 3.74
CA ILE A 117 -1.93 12.84 4.72
C ILE A 117 -0.43 12.74 4.47
N THR A 118 0.35 13.13 5.48
CA THR A 118 1.81 12.97 5.48
C THR A 118 2.17 11.81 6.40
N CYS A 119 2.99 10.88 5.93
CA CYS A 119 3.46 9.78 6.76
C CYS A 119 4.80 10.11 7.41
N GLN A 120 4.95 9.74 8.68
CA GLN A 120 6.23 9.68 9.36
C GLN A 120 6.55 8.23 9.76
N PRO A 121 7.84 7.83 9.74
CA PRO A 121 8.23 6.42 9.88
C PRO A 121 7.89 5.82 11.25
N THR A 122 7.87 6.66 12.29
CA THR A 122 7.81 6.22 13.69
C THR A 122 6.71 6.95 14.42
N ALA A 123 6.06 6.25 15.35
CA ALA A 123 5.08 6.87 16.25
C ALA A 123 5.79 7.93 17.13
N MET A 124 5.53 9.20 16.84
CA MET A 124 5.89 10.33 17.69
C MET A 124 4.66 10.76 18.52
N LYS A 125 4.89 11.54 19.57
CA LYS A 125 3.79 12.15 20.33
C LYS A 125 2.89 12.94 19.37
N ASN A 126 1.58 12.72 19.47
CA ASN A 126 0.53 13.37 18.67
C ASN A 126 0.36 12.89 17.22
N LEU A 127 1.04 11.81 16.79
CA LEU A 127 0.74 11.21 15.49
C LEU A 127 -0.46 10.28 15.55
N LEU A 128 -1.36 10.41 14.57
CA LEU A 128 -2.48 9.50 14.42
C LEU A 128 -2.05 8.23 13.69
N LYS A 129 -2.65 7.09 14.06
CA LYS A 129 -2.39 5.83 13.35
C LYS A 129 -3.31 5.71 12.14
N ARG A 130 -2.77 5.46 10.96
CA ARG A 130 -3.54 5.19 9.73
C ARG A 130 -3.43 3.74 9.31
N CYS A 131 -4.54 3.14 8.92
CA CYS A 131 -4.55 1.76 8.43
C CYS A 131 -4.03 1.71 6.99
N SER A 132 -3.01 0.89 6.72
CA SER A 132 -2.44 0.70 5.38
C SER A 132 -3.35 -0.06 4.41
N ILE A 133 -4.45 -0.65 4.89
CA ILE A 133 -5.38 -1.43 4.06
C ILE A 133 -6.65 -0.64 3.76
N CYS A 134 -7.34 -0.12 4.77
CA CYS A 134 -8.61 0.60 4.58
C CYS A 134 -8.47 2.13 4.57
N ALA A 135 -7.27 2.66 4.78
CA ALA A 135 -6.95 4.10 4.84
C ALA A 135 -7.63 4.92 5.97
N ARG A 136 -8.43 4.28 6.84
CA ARG A 136 -9.02 4.92 8.04
C ARG A 136 -7.95 5.34 9.03
N ILE A 137 -8.27 6.34 9.83
CA ILE A 137 -7.40 6.91 10.87
C ILE A 137 -7.99 6.64 12.24
N ARG A 138 -7.15 6.30 13.22
CA ARG A 138 -7.55 6.08 14.61
C ARG A 138 -7.56 7.40 15.38
N VAL A 139 -8.73 7.84 15.80
CA VAL A 139 -8.97 9.04 16.63
C VAL A 139 -9.82 8.63 17.82
N ASN A 140 -9.39 8.94 19.05
CA ASN A 140 -10.09 8.57 20.29
C ASN A 140 -10.51 7.09 20.32
N ASP A 141 -9.58 6.21 19.94
CA ASP A 141 -9.78 4.75 19.83
C ASP A 141 -10.82 4.25 18.82
N GLN A 142 -11.33 5.14 17.97
CA GLN A 142 -12.24 4.79 16.89
C GLN A 142 -11.56 4.98 15.53
N TRP A 143 -11.82 4.06 14.60
CA TRP A 143 -11.32 4.14 13.23
C TRP A 143 -12.34 4.87 12.36
N GLN A 144 -11.96 6.02 11.82
CA GLN A 144 -12.87 6.91 11.09
C GLN A 144 -12.32 7.22 9.69
N GLU A 145 -13.19 7.62 8.77
CA GLU A 145 -12.75 8.08 7.45
C GLU A 145 -12.05 9.44 7.57
N PRO A 146 -10.90 9.66 6.90
CA PRO A 146 -10.22 10.96 6.94
C PRO A 146 -11.12 12.13 6.52
N SER A 147 -12.05 11.89 5.58
CA SER A 147 -13.00 12.89 5.08
C SER A 147 -14.08 13.29 6.10
N GLU A 148 -14.28 12.50 7.15
CA GLU A 148 -15.27 12.77 8.20
C GLU A 148 -14.68 13.53 9.39
N LEU A 149 -13.36 13.75 9.39
CA LEU A 149 -12.68 14.49 10.44
C LEU A 149 -13.04 15.98 10.35
N ALA A 150 -13.41 16.57 11.49
CA ALA A 150 -13.84 17.96 11.54
C ALA A 150 -12.71 18.92 11.12
N PRO A 151 -13.03 20.01 10.40
CA PRO A 151 -12.08 21.10 10.13
C PRO A 151 -11.44 21.64 11.43
N PRO A 152 -10.21 22.19 11.40
CA PRO A 152 -9.46 22.63 10.22
C PRO A 152 -8.35 21.65 9.79
N LEU A 153 -8.48 20.35 10.04
CA LEU A 153 -7.43 19.36 9.70
C LEU A 153 -7.21 19.28 8.18
N THR A 154 -6.38 20.16 7.62
CA THR A 154 -6.02 20.16 6.20
C THR A 154 -4.80 19.29 5.92
N ASP A 155 -3.93 19.09 6.93
CA ASP A 155 -2.71 18.29 6.85
C ASP A 155 -2.56 17.42 8.11
N ILE A 156 -2.79 16.12 7.97
CA ILE A 156 -2.70 15.16 9.08
C ILE A 156 -1.41 14.37 8.93
N THR A 157 -0.59 14.39 9.99
CA THR A 157 0.58 13.52 10.05
C THR A 157 0.23 12.20 10.72
N VAL A 158 0.59 11.09 10.08
CA VAL A 158 0.26 9.75 10.53
C VAL A 158 1.48 8.84 10.58
N PHE A 159 1.34 7.72 11.27
CA PHE A 159 2.16 6.53 11.05
C PHE A 159 1.27 5.37 10.62
N TYR A 160 1.83 4.43 9.86
CA TYR A 160 1.07 3.32 9.30
C TYR A 160 1.00 2.10 10.24
N GLY A 161 -0.13 1.40 10.17
CA GLY A 161 -0.32 0.06 10.76
C GLY A 161 -1.60 -0.59 10.24
N ILE A 162 -2.19 -1.54 10.98
CA ILE A 162 -3.37 -2.28 10.52
C ILE A 162 -4.49 -2.22 11.57
N CYS A 163 -5.71 -1.85 11.17
CA CYS A 163 -6.86 -1.84 12.07
C CYS A 163 -7.38 -3.28 12.32
N PRO A 164 -8.13 -3.54 13.42
CA PRO A 164 -8.65 -4.86 13.73
C PRO A 164 -9.43 -5.49 12.57
N ASP A 165 -10.34 -4.74 11.92
CA ASP A 165 -11.14 -5.22 10.78
C ASP A 165 -10.28 -5.75 9.62
N CYS A 166 -9.10 -5.13 9.40
CA CYS A 166 -8.19 -5.49 8.33
C CYS A 166 -7.10 -6.49 8.75
N LYS A 167 -7.09 -6.97 10.00
CA LYS A 167 -6.24 -8.10 10.42
C LYS A 167 -6.94 -9.45 10.17
N SER A 168 -8.27 -9.43 10.16
CA SER A 168 -9.15 -10.55 9.83
C SER A 168 -9.17 -10.93 8.34
#